data_AF-A0A2N8PKU0-F1
#
_entry.id   AF-A0A2N8PKU0-F1
#
_cell.length_a   1.000
_cell.length_b   1.000
_cell.length_c   1.000
_cell.angle_alpha   90.00
_cell.angle_beta   90.00
_cell.angle_gamma   90.00
#
_symmetry.space_group_name_H-M   'P 1'
#
loop_
_entity.id
_entity.type
_entity.pdbx_description
1 polymer ?
#
loop_
_entity_poly.entity_id
_entity_poly.type
_entity_poly.pdbx_seq_one_letter_code
_entity_poly.pdbx_strand_id
1 'polypeptide(L)'
;MTDHIDGAALLDEVEAFHRRFNVFPTEHAYVAVTLWDAHAHLIDALDGTARLAFLSPEPGSGKSRALEIVETLTPRAATTVNASANALFRLVEADGGTPTLLFDEIDTVFGPKAGGNEEVRGFLNSGYRRGAKSLRCVGDGSSQNAEWFSSFCAVAMAGLGSLPDTILTRSIIIRMRKKAPNEKAEPYRRRVHEKQGHALRDRLAEWTATIQDQIAEAWPEMPEGVTDRPADVWEPLLAVADAAGGPWPERARAACVALIKAAQEGDEASLGVRLLTDLRDQVFCGADRMPTAAILEVLLRLDDAPWADLSDDGQNSKPLTARGLSKLLSQYVRPDNTPIRPRGIRVGSGTPKGYYAEDLSDAWTRYCPLPPGKSATAATAATPQVSGGETVAEPPSENRHVSAETDTRQLRIAG
;
A
#
# COMPACT_ATOMS: atom_id res chain seq x y z
N MET A 1 14.38 29.37 28.51
CA MET A 1 14.90 28.02 28.24
C MET A 1 13.68 27.18 27.97
N THR A 2 13.39 26.92 26.70
CA THR A 2 12.40 25.91 26.33
C THR A 2 12.96 24.56 26.78
N ASP A 3 12.24 23.84 27.64
CA ASP A 3 12.60 22.46 27.95
C ASP A 3 12.64 21.68 26.64
N HIS A 4 13.76 21.01 26.39
CA HIS A 4 13.92 20.19 25.19
C HIS A 4 12.99 18.99 25.30
N ILE A 5 11.96 18.91 24.46
CA ILE A 5 11.05 17.76 24.43
C ILE A 5 11.73 16.64 23.63
N ASP A 6 11.94 15.49 24.27
CA ASP A 6 12.41 14.28 23.62
C ASP A 6 11.27 13.66 22.78
N GLY A 7 11.34 13.83 21.46
CA GLY A 7 10.35 13.33 20.53
C GLY A 7 10.21 11.81 20.53
N ALA A 8 11.33 11.08 20.62
CA ALA A 8 11.30 9.61 20.62
C ALA A 8 10.56 9.07 21.86
N ALA A 9 10.87 9.63 23.03
CA ALA A 9 10.20 9.25 24.28
C ALA A 9 8.71 9.62 24.26
N LEU A 10 8.36 10.79 23.70
CA LEU A 10 6.96 11.20 23.55
C LEU A 10 6.17 10.25 22.63
N LEU A 11 6.75 9.85 21.49
CA LEU A 11 6.10 8.88 20.60
C LEU A 11 5.94 7.51 21.27
N ASP A 12 6.89 7.08 22.12
CA ASP A 12 6.73 5.85 22.90
C ASP A 12 5.54 5.93 23.87
N GLU A 13 5.30 7.10 24.49
CA GLU A 13 4.14 7.33 25.35
C GLU A 13 2.81 7.30 24.56
N VAL A 14 2.79 7.89 23.37
CA VAL A 14 1.63 7.86 22.45
C VAL A 14 1.32 6.45 21.99
N GLU A 15 2.36 5.70 21.61
CA GLU A 15 2.23 4.29 21.23
C GLU A 15 1.69 3.45 22.39
N ALA A 16 2.22 3.65 23.60
CA ALA A 16 1.75 2.99 24.81
C ALA A 16 0.27 3.32 25.08
N PHE A 17 -0.17 4.55 24.82
CA PHE A 17 -1.57 4.94 24.94
C PHE A 17 -2.46 4.18 23.96
N HIS A 18 -2.06 4.01 22.69
CA HIS A 18 -2.78 3.14 21.77
C HIS A 18 -2.82 1.69 22.26
N ARG A 19 -1.68 1.12 22.68
CA ARG A 19 -1.60 -0.29 23.14
C ARG A 19 -2.50 -0.58 24.32
N ARG A 20 -2.77 0.41 25.17
CA ARG A 20 -3.72 0.26 26.28
C ARG A 20 -5.13 -0.03 25.79
N PHE A 21 -5.59 0.62 24.72
CA PHE A 21 -7.00 0.60 24.32
C PHE A 21 -7.29 -0.12 22.99
N ASN A 22 -6.26 -0.32 22.16
CA ASN A 22 -6.34 -0.94 20.85
C ASN A 22 -5.53 -2.25 20.83
N VAL A 23 -6.03 -3.23 20.07
CA VAL A 23 -5.28 -4.42 19.66
C VAL A 23 -5.11 -4.33 18.15
N PHE A 24 -3.99 -3.77 17.69
CA PHE A 24 -3.68 -3.71 16.27
C PHE A 24 -3.10 -5.04 15.78
N PRO A 25 -3.27 -5.37 14.48
CA PRO A 25 -2.89 -6.69 13.96
C PRO A 25 -1.37 -6.95 13.98
N THR A 26 -0.55 -5.89 13.95
CA THR A 26 0.90 -5.96 13.89
C THR A 26 1.56 -4.82 14.67
N GLU A 27 2.82 -5.00 15.05
CA GLU A 27 3.65 -3.95 15.65
C GLU A 27 3.83 -2.75 14.71
N HIS A 28 3.91 -3.01 13.40
CA HIS A 28 3.99 -1.98 12.36
C HIS A 28 2.75 -1.07 12.32
N ALA A 29 1.57 -1.59 12.63
CA ALA A 29 0.36 -0.78 12.71
C ALA A 29 0.41 0.21 13.88
N TYR A 30 0.98 -0.16 15.03
CA TYR A 30 1.19 0.78 16.15
C TYR A 30 2.14 1.91 15.77
N VAL A 31 3.25 1.58 15.10
CA VAL A 31 4.20 2.58 14.60
C VAL A 31 3.53 3.56 13.64
N ALA A 32 2.81 3.04 12.65
CA ALA A 32 2.17 3.86 11.63
C ALA A 32 1.11 4.80 12.21
N VAL A 33 0.25 4.32 13.11
CA VAL A 33 -0.81 5.14 13.74
C VAL A 33 -0.18 6.19 14.67
N THR A 34 0.84 5.83 15.44
CA THR A 34 1.53 6.77 16.34
C THR A 34 2.18 7.93 15.57
N LEU A 35 2.88 7.61 14.47
CA LEU A 35 3.47 8.62 13.60
C LEU A 35 2.40 9.45 12.90
N TRP A 36 1.27 8.83 12.51
CA TRP A 36 0.15 9.55 11.91
C TRP A 36 -0.47 10.55 12.89
N ASP A 37 -0.60 10.22 14.17
CA ASP A 37 -1.12 11.16 15.17
C ASP A 37 -0.22 12.38 15.31
N ALA A 38 1.11 12.20 15.32
CA ALA A 38 2.08 13.30 15.30
C ALA A 38 2.05 14.10 13.98
N HIS A 39 1.93 13.43 12.83
CA HIS A 39 1.87 14.09 11.51
C HIS A 39 0.70 15.07 11.42
N ALA A 40 -0.43 14.79 12.07
CA ALA A 40 -1.61 15.64 12.02
C ALA A 40 -1.35 17.03 12.63
N HIS A 41 -0.41 17.15 13.57
CA HIS A 41 0.05 18.44 14.14
C HIS A 41 0.98 19.21 13.20
N LEU A 42 1.59 18.53 12.24
CA LEU A 42 2.50 19.11 11.25
C LEU A 42 1.82 19.34 9.90
N ILE A 43 0.49 19.15 9.82
CA ILE A 43 -0.24 19.19 8.56
C ILE A 43 0.06 20.46 7.76
N ASP A 44 0.20 21.60 8.43
CA ASP A 44 0.47 22.91 7.84
C ASP A 44 1.89 23.08 7.25
N ALA A 45 2.84 22.25 7.66
CA ALA A 45 4.21 22.22 7.12
C ALA A 45 4.40 21.22 5.97
N LEU A 46 3.39 20.38 5.69
CA LEU A 46 3.49 19.29 4.72
C LEU A 46 2.78 19.62 3.41
N ASP A 47 3.34 19.16 2.29
CA ASP A 47 2.72 19.25 0.96
C ASP A 47 1.79 18.07 0.64
N GLY A 48 1.91 16.98 1.39
CA GLY A 48 1.11 15.77 1.28
C GLY A 48 0.66 15.26 2.64
N THR A 49 -0.41 14.48 2.67
CA THR A 49 -0.89 13.80 3.88
C THR A 49 -1.39 12.40 3.56
N ALA A 50 -0.93 11.43 4.36
CA ALA A 50 -1.47 10.09 4.36
C ALA A 50 -2.88 10.11 4.91
N ARG A 51 -3.81 9.41 4.24
CA ARG A 51 -5.08 9.06 4.90
C ARG A 51 -4.85 7.85 5.79
N LEU A 52 -5.55 7.75 6.91
CA LEU A 52 -5.50 6.57 7.77
C LEU A 52 -6.80 5.78 7.62
N ALA A 53 -6.73 4.48 7.41
CA ALA A 53 -7.92 3.66 7.19
C ALA A 53 -7.90 2.41 8.08
N PHE A 54 -8.81 2.36 9.07
CA PHE A 54 -9.10 1.18 9.87
C PHE A 54 -10.21 0.38 9.20
N LEU A 55 -9.87 -0.75 8.57
CA LEU A 55 -10.83 -1.54 7.78
C LEU A 55 -10.93 -2.97 8.31
N SER A 56 -12.13 -3.57 8.28
CA SER A 56 -12.31 -4.98 8.57
C SER A 56 -13.55 -5.55 7.86
N PRO A 57 -13.60 -6.86 7.59
CA PRO A 57 -14.79 -7.47 7.01
C PRO A 57 -15.97 -7.47 7.99
N GLU A 58 -15.67 -7.58 9.30
CA GLU A 58 -16.69 -7.81 10.34
C GLU A 58 -16.78 -6.64 11.34
N PRO A 59 -17.95 -6.41 11.97
CA PRO A 59 -18.11 -5.53 13.12
C PRO A 59 -17.32 -6.01 14.36
N GLY A 60 -17.13 -5.12 15.33
CA GLY A 60 -16.54 -5.48 16.63
C GLY A 60 -15.03 -5.74 16.63
N SER A 61 -14.32 -5.33 15.58
CA SER A 61 -12.86 -5.42 15.44
C SER A 61 -12.09 -4.26 16.09
N GLY A 62 -12.79 -3.27 16.67
CA GLY A 62 -12.16 -2.13 17.35
C GLY A 62 -11.83 -0.93 16.46
N LYS A 63 -12.37 -0.84 15.23
CA LYS A 63 -12.14 0.30 14.32
C LYS A 63 -12.57 1.66 14.91
N SER A 64 -13.82 1.76 15.38
CA SER A 64 -14.33 2.98 16.02
C SER A 64 -13.55 3.31 17.29
N ARG A 65 -13.11 2.30 18.05
CA ARG A 65 -12.21 2.50 19.20
C ARG A 65 -10.87 3.10 18.77
N ALA A 66 -10.28 2.64 17.67
CA ALA A 66 -9.05 3.23 17.17
C ALA A 66 -9.23 4.72 16.81
N LEU A 67 -10.33 5.07 16.12
CA LEU A 67 -10.68 6.48 15.86
C LEU A 67 -10.92 7.29 17.13
N GLU A 68 -11.62 6.75 18.13
CA GLU A 68 -11.84 7.42 19.43
C GLU A 68 -10.52 7.77 20.12
N ILE A 69 -9.48 6.95 19.96
CA ILE A 69 -8.16 7.25 20.54
C ILE A 69 -7.44 8.32 19.72
N VAL A 70 -7.43 8.18 18.39
CA VAL A 70 -6.87 9.19 17.46
C VAL A 70 -7.51 10.57 17.66
N GLU A 71 -8.82 10.63 17.93
CA GLU A 71 -9.56 11.87 18.24
C GLU A 71 -8.94 12.63 19.42
N THR A 72 -8.45 11.91 20.42
CA THR A 72 -7.86 12.53 21.61
C THR A 72 -6.42 12.97 21.41
N LEU A 73 -5.73 12.47 20.39
CA LEU A 73 -4.29 12.66 20.15
C LEU A 73 -3.99 13.68 19.05
N THR A 74 -4.99 14.04 18.24
CA THR A 74 -4.84 14.90 17.05
C THR A 74 -5.38 16.32 17.27
N PRO A 75 -4.88 17.33 16.54
CA PRO A 75 -5.35 18.71 16.68
C PRO A 75 -6.70 18.89 15.99
N ARG A 76 -7.56 19.73 16.59
CA ARG A 76 -8.87 20.15 16.05
C ARG A 76 -9.65 18.97 15.43
N ALA A 77 -9.71 17.84 16.15
CA ALA A 77 -10.38 16.64 15.68
C ALA A 77 -11.88 16.91 15.47
N ALA A 78 -12.40 16.50 14.31
CA ALA A 78 -13.80 16.62 13.94
C ALA A 78 -14.31 15.26 13.47
N THR A 79 -15.07 14.60 14.34
CA THR A 79 -15.64 13.27 14.09
C THR A 79 -16.99 13.38 13.40
N THR A 80 -17.20 12.55 12.38
CA THR A 80 -18.46 12.46 11.64
C THR A 80 -18.75 11.03 11.21
N VAL A 81 -20.03 10.67 11.12
CA VAL A 81 -20.51 9.41 10.53
C VAL A 81 -20.97 9.63 9.09
N ASN A 82 -21.48 10.84 8.81
CA ASN A 82 -21.90 11.26 7.48
C ASN A 82 -21.83 12.79 7.40
N ALA A 83 -21.34 13.31 6.27
CA ALA A 83 -21.27 14.73 6.02
C ALA A 83 -21.50 15.01 4.53
N SER A 84 -22.22 16.10 4.23
CA SER A 84 -22.27 16.60 2.85
C SER A 84 -20.90 17.16 2.46
N ALA A 85 -20.55 17.06 1.18
CA ALA A 85 -19.27 17.60 0.69
C ALA A 85 -19.13 19.10 1.02
N ASN A 86 -20.22 19.89 0.86
CA ASN A 86 -20.23 21.31 1.19
C ASN A 86 -19.92 21.60 2.68
N ALA A 87 -20.40 20.76 3.60
CA ALA A 87 -20.07 20.92 5.02
C ALA A 87 -18.58 20.65 5.28
N LEU A 88 -18.00 19.66 4.59
CA LEU A 88 -16.57 19.33 4.70
C LEU A 88 -15.67 20.46 4.18
N PHE A 89 -15.96 21.00 2.99
CA PHE A 89 -15.22 22.15 2.44
C PHE A 89 -15.26 23.35 3.39
N ARG A 90 -16.44 23.67 3.93
CA ARG A 90 -16.59 24.77 4.90
C ARG A 90 -15.88 24.51 6.22
N LEU A 91 -15.79 23.25 6.66
CA LEU A 91 -15.07 22.89 7.88
C LEU A 91 -13.56 23.09 7.71
N VAL A 92 -13.00 22.76 6.54
CA VAL A 92 -11.59 22.98 6.23
C VAL A 92 -11.25 24.48 6.18
N GLU A 93 -12.15 25.31 5.66
CA GLU A 93 -11.93 26.77 5.58
C GLU A 93 -12.37 27.55 6.82
N ALA A 94 -13.01 26.90 7.79
CA ALA A 94 -13.48 27.57 8.99
C ALA A 94 -12.30 28.11 9.81
N ASP A 95 -12.47 29.33 10.34
CA ASP A 95 -11.51 29.96 11.25
C ASP A 95 -11.10 29.01 12.39
N GLY A 96 -9.79 28.83 12.59
CA GLY A 96 -9.25 27.93 13.62
C GLY A 96 -8.15 26.95 13.19
N GLY A 97 -7.66 27.01 11.96
CA GLY A 97 -6.54 26.18 11.45
C GLY A 97 -6.98 24.87 10.78
N THR A 98 -6.09 24.14 10.12
CA THR A 98 -6.47 22.93 9.37
C THR A 98 -7.03 21.83 10.32
N PRO A 99 -8.26 21.30 10.10
CA PRO A 99 -8.84 20.29 10.99
C PRO A 99 -8.25 18.89 10.76
N THR A 100 -8.43 17.99 11.74
CA THR A 100 -8.27 16.55 11.54
C THR A 100 -9.65 15.90 11.42
N LEU A 101 -10.00 15.37 10.25
CA LEU A 101 -11.31 14.76 10.02
C LEU A 101 -11.30 13.26 10.34
N LEU A 102 -12.28 12.82 11.14
CA LEU A 102 -12.42 11.42 11.51
C LEU A 102 -13.78 10.90 11.03
N PHE A 103 -13.76 9.99 10.06
CA PHE A 103 -14.97 9.38 9.51
C PHE A 103 -15.18 7.98 10.09
N ASP A 104 -16.17 7.84 10.97
CA ASP A 104 -16.63 6.51 11.39
C ASP A 104 -17.73 5.99 10.46
N GLU A 105 -17.88 4.67 10.40
CA GLU A 105 -18.81 3.97 9.50
C GLU A 105 -18.76 4.47 8.04
N ILE A 106 -17.56 4.71 7.50
CA ILE A 106 -17.37 5.23 6.15
C ILE A 106 -17.95 4.30 5.06
N ASP A 107 -18.19 3.02 5.39
CA ASP A 107 -18.92 2.08 4.54
C ASP A 107 -20.40 2.46 4.34
N THR A 108 -20.97 3.33 5.18
CA THR A 108 -22.28 3.93 4.91
C THR A 108 -22.24 4.96 3.77
N VAL A 109 -21.05 5.47 3.42
CA VAL A 109 -20.81 6.42 2.33
C VAL A 109 -20.32 5.71 1.06
N PHE A 110 -19.43 4.73 1.19
CA PHE A 110 -18.79 4.06 0.05
C PHE A 110 -19.07 2.56 -0.07
N GLY A 111 -19.80 1.96 0.87
CA GLY A 111 -20.07 0.53 0.85
C GLY A 111 -21.00 0.13 -0.30
N PRO A 112 -21.12 -1.17 -0.59
CA PRO A 112 -21.86 -1.69 -1.74
C PRO A 112 -23.33 -1.24 -1.80
N LYS A 113 -23.94 -0.94 -0.65
CA LYS A 113 -25.34 -0.51 -0.52
C LYS A 113 -25.54 1.01 -0.49
N ALA A 114 -24.47 1.80 -0.40
CA ALA A 114 -24.54 3.25 -0.25
C ALA A 114 -24.81 3.99 -1.57
N GLY A 115 -24.68 3.31 -2.72
CA GLY A 115 -24.76 3.95 -4.04
C GLY A 115 -23.55 4.85 -4.39
N GLY A 116 -22.57 4.95 -3.47
CA GLY A 116 -21.40 5.80 -3.58
C GLY A 116 -21.69 7.28 -3.30
N ASN A 117 -20.63 8.06 -3.09
CA ASN A 117 -20.70 9.50 -2.93
C ASN A 117 -19.53 10.18 -3.65
N GLU A 118 -19.73 10.51 -4.92
CA GLU A 118 -18.69 11.08 -5.78
C GLU A 118 -18.14 12.41 -5.28
N GLU A 119 -18.96 13.23 -4.62
CA GLU A 119 -18.50 14.52 -4.12
C GLU A 119 -17.57 14.38 -2.91
N VAL A 120 -17.92 13.49 -1.97
CA VAL A 120 -17.07 13.17 -0.81
C VAL A 120 -15.82 12.43 -1.28
N ARG A 121 -15.94 11.52 -2.26
CA ARG A 121 -14.77 10.87 -2.89
C ARG A 121 -13.83 11.89 -3.52
N GLY A 122 -14.38 12.88 -4.22
CA GLY A 122 -13.64 14.00 -4.78
C GLY A 122 -12.89 14.79 -3.71
N PHE A 123 -13.57 15.18 -2.63
CA PHE A 123 -12.97 15.85 -1.48
C PHE A 123 -11.81 15.06 -0.86
N LEU A 124 -11.99 13.76 -0.64
CA LEU A 124 -10.95 12.91 -0.06
C LEU A 124 -9.75 12.72 -1.01
N ASN A 125 -10.00 12.59 -2.31
CA ASN A 125 -8.95 12.41 -3.32
C ASN A 125 -8.16 13.68 -3.64
N SER A 126 -8.76 14.86 -3.54
CA SER A 126 -8.04 16.12 -3.73
C SER A 126 -7.30 16.53 -2.46
N GLY A 127 -7.88 16.29 -1.29
CA GLY A 127 -7.39 16.78 -0.01
C GLY A 127 -6.15 16.09 0.54
N TYR A 128 -5.50 15.19 -0.20
CA TYR A 128 -4.24 14.55 0.22
C TYR A 128 -3.01 15.38 -0.18
N ARG A 129 -3.16 16.36 -1.09
CA ARG A 129 -2.06 17.20 -1.57
C ARG A 129 -2.41 18.68 -1.40
N ARG A 130 -1.47 19.45 -0.86
CA ARG A 130 -1.63 20.89 -0.62
C ARG A 130 -1.85 21.63 -1.94
N GLY A 131 -2.65 22.70 -1.89
CA GLY A 131 -2.97 23.53 -3.05
C GLY A 131 -4.06 22.97 -3.96
N ALA A 132 -4.51 21.72 -3.79
CA ALA A 132 -5.66 21.19 -4.51
C ALA A 132 -6.97 21.87 -4.05
N LYS A 133 -7.62 22.58 -4.97
CA LYS A 133 -8.88 23.29 -4.73
C LYS A 133 -10.01 22.74 -5.58
N SER A 134 -11.23 22.82 -5.05
CA SER A 134 -12.47 22.48 -5.76
C SER A 134 -13.32 23.72 -5.97
N LEU A 135 -13.77 23.95 -7.20
CA LEU A 135 -14.74 25.00 -7.49
C LEU A 135 -16.14 24.52 -7.08
N ARG A 136 -16.81 25.26 -6.20
CA ARG A 136 -18.16 24.96 -5.71
C ARG A 136 -19.08 26.17 -5.87
N CYS A 137 -20.35 25.90 -6.11
CA CYS A 137 -21.37 26.94 -6.13
C CYS A 137 -21.81 27.23 -4.69
N VAL A 138 -21.79 28.50 -4.29
CA VAL A 138 -22.21 28.99 -2.99
C VAL A 138 -23.43 29.88 -3.20
N GLY A 139 -24.54 29.48 -2.56
CA GLY A 139 -25.75 30.27 -2.53
C GLY A 139 -25.73 31.23 -1.33
N ASP A 140 -25.98 32.52 -1.60
CA ASP A 140 -26.36 33.51 -0.59
C ASP A 140 -27.67 34.18 -1.01
N GLY A 141 -28.79 33.71 -0.43
CA GLY A 141 -30.13 34.07 -0.87
C GLY A 141 -30.38 33.71 -2.35
N SER A 142 -30.65 34.72 -3.17
CA SER A 142 -30.83 34.57 -4.63
C SER A 142 -29.52 34.63 -5.42
N SER A 143 -28.39 34.96 -4.77
CA SER A 143 -27.07 35.02 -5.42
C SER A 143 -26.45 33.62 -5.48
N GLN A 144 -25.82 33.28 -6.60
CA GLN A 144 -25.09 32.04 -6.81
C GLN A 144 -23.69 32.39 -7.31
N ASN A 145 -22.69 32.23 -6.45
CA ASN A 145 -21.30 32.56 -6.75
C ASN A 145 -20.47 31.28 -6.81
N ALA A 146 -19.49 31.24 -7.72
CA ALA A 146 -18.53 30.15 -7.77
C ALA A 146 -17.31 30.52 -6.90
N GLU A 147 -16.98 29.68 -5.93
CA GLU A 147 -15.89 29.89 -4.98
C GLU A 147 -14.96 28.66 -4.94
N TRP A 148 -13.66 28.91 -4.74
CA TRP A 148 -12.64 27.87 -4.69
C TRP A 148 -12.40 27.44 -3.26
N PHE A 149 -12.71 26.19 -2.95
CA PHE A 149 -12.53 25.63 -1.61
C PHE A 149 -11.30 24.72 -1.52
N SER A 150 -10.55 24.82 -0.43
CA SER A 150 -9.54 23.83 -0.06
C SER A 150 -10.18 22.55 0.50
N SER A 151 -9.52 21.41 0.28
CA SER A 151 -9.87 20.11 0.92
C SER A 151 -8.72 19.51 1.71
N PHE A 152 -7.57 20.21 1.75
CA PHE A 152 -6.35 19.69 2.36
C PHE A 152 -6.49 19.62 3.88
N CYS A 153 -6.47 18.40 4.41
CA CYS A 153 -6.56 18.11 5.83
C CYS A 153 -6.15 16.65 6.09
N ALA A 154 -5.71 16.37 7.33
CA ALA A 154 -5.51 14.99 7.77
C ALA A 154 -6.87 14.30 7.89
N VAL A 155 -6.98 13.07 7.38
CA VAL A 155 -8.23 12.28 7.47
C VAL A 155 -7.96 10.86 7.91
N ALA A 156 -8.63 10.43 8.98
CA ALA A 156 -8.73 9.02 9.36
C ALA A 156 -10.16 8.50 9.13
N MET A 157 -10.27 7.23 8.74
CA MET A 157 -11.52 6.57 8.38
C MET A 157 -11.61 5.21 9.07
N ALA A 158 -12.82 4.82 9.45
CA ALA A 158 -13.15 3.49 9.94
C ALA A 158 -14.37 2.96 9.19
N GLY A 159 -14.29 1.73 8.68
CA GLY A 159 -15.43 1.13 7.98
C GLY A 159 -15.31 -0.36 7.72
N LEU A 160 -16.42 -0.94 7.30
CA LEU A 160 -16.50 -2.34 6.86
C LEU A 160 -16.01 -2.51 5.41
N GLY A 161 -15.38 -3.65 5.14
CA GLY A 161 -14.97 -4.04 3.79
C GLY A 161 -13.80 -3.22 3.25
N SER A 162 -13.99 -2.61 2.09
CA SER A 162 -12.98 -1.82 1.37
C SER A 162 -13.47 -0.40 1.09
N LEU A 163 -12.51 0.49 0.86
CA LEU A 163 -12.75 1.82 0.32
C LEU A 163 -12.51 1.80 -1.20
N PRO A 164 -12.98 2.81 -1.95
CA PRO A 164 -12.59 2.98 -3.35
C PRO A 164 -11.07 3.02 -3.51
N ASP A 165 -10.54 2.36 -4.55
CA ASP A 165 -9.09 2.25 -4.82
C ASP A 165 -8.37 3.60 -4.85
N THR A 166 -9.04 4.64 -5.33
CA THR A 166 -8.48 5.99 -5.35
C THR A 166 -8.20 6.53 -3.95
N ILE A 167 -9.01 6.16 -2.95
CA ILE A 167 -8.78 6.49 -1.55
C ILE A 167 -7.75 5.52 -0.95
N LEU A 168 -7.87 4.21 -1.20
CA LEU A 168 -6.96 3.20 -0.66
C LEU A 168 -5.50 3.46 -1.03
N THR A 169 -5.23 3.80 -2.29
CA THR A 169 -3.87 4.09 -2.76
C THR A 169 -3.25 5.33 -2.13
N ARG A 170 -4.03 6.18 -1.44
CA ARG A 170 -3.59 7.36 -0.68
C ARG A 170 -3.65 7.13 0.83
N SER A 171 -3.90 5.90 1.26
CA SER A 171 -4.16 5.55 2.65
C SER A 171 -3.10 4.59 3.19
N ILE A 172 -2.77 4.76 4.46
CA ILE A 172 -2.16 3.74 5.30
C ILE A 172 -3.30 2.87 5.83
N ILE A 173 -3.33 1.60 5.40
CA ILE A 173 -4.43 0.70 5.68
C ILE A 173 -4.07 -0.20 6.86
N ILE A 174 -4.83 -0.09 7.95
CA ILE A 174 -4.77 -0.99 9.09
C ILE A 174 -5.94 -1.97 8.99
N ARG A 175 -5.64 -3.19 8.52
CA ARG A 175 -6.63 -4.28 8.43
C ARG A 175 -6.91 -4.87 9.81
N MET A 176 -7.93 -4.33 10.47
CA MET A 176 -8.33 -4.70 11.82
C MET A 176 -8.94 -6.11 11.85
N ARG A 177 -8.67 -6.85 12.93
CA ARG A 177 -9.27 -8.15 13.21
C ARG A 177 -9.89 -8.14 14.60
N LYS A 178 -10.92 -8.97 14.80
CA LYS A 178 -11.50 -9.15 16.14
C LYS A 178 -10.43 -9.69 17.08
N LYS A 179 -10.29 -9.05 18.24
CA LYS A 179 -9.34 -9.51 19.26
C LYS A 179 -9.61 -10.97 19.62
N ALA A 180 -8.55 -11.76 19.71
CA ALA A 180 -8.61 -13.12 20.19
C ALA A 180 -8.86 -13.15 21.72
N PRO A 181 -9.36 -14.26 22.29
CA PRO A 181 -9.62 -14.35 23.74
C PRO A 181 -8.39 -14.10 24.63
N ASN A 182 -7.19 -14.35 24.11
CA ASN A 182 -5.91 -14.10 24.79
C ASN A 182 -5.38 -12.66 24.61
N GLU A 183 -5.90 -11.91 23.64
CA GLU A 183 -5.53 -10.50 23.43
C GLU A 183 -6.39 -9.62 24.34
N LYS A 184 -5.73 -8.73 25.09
CA LYS A 184 -6.39 -7.85 26.07
C LYS A 184 -6.20 -6.40 25.68
N ALA A 185 -7.26 -5.63 25.87
CA ALA A 185 -7.24 -4.17 25.84
C ALA A 185 -8.04 -3.67 27.03
N GLU A 186 -7.57 -2.57 27.63
CA GLU A 186 -8.22 -1.85 28.69
C GLU A 186 -9.56 -1.27 28.17
N PRO A 187 -10.65 -1.33 28.96
CA PRO A 187 -11.89 -0.65 28.60
C PRO A 187 -11.71 0.87 28.60
N TYR A 188 -11.60 1.48 27.42
CA TYR A 188 -11.62 2.93 27.32
C TYR A 188 -12.98 3.49 27.75
N ARG A 189 -12.89 4.57 28.52
CA ARG A 189 -14.01 5.36 29.04
C ARG A 189 -13.68 6.82 28.81
N ARG A 190 -14.40 7.47 27.91
CA ARG A 190 -14.18 8.87 27.52
C ARG A 190 -14.00 9.80 28.74
N ARG A 191 -14.94 9.77 29.68
CA ARG A 191 -14.92 10.59 30.92
C ARG A 191 -13.64 10.48 31.78
N VAL A 192 -12.89 9.39 31.66
CA VAL A 192 -11.68 9.13 32.45
C VAL A 192 -10.43 9.41 31.62
N HIS A 193 -10.41 8.91 30.39
CA HIS A 193 -9.18 8.78 29.61
C HIS A 193 -9.00 9.87 28.56
N GLU A 194 -10.06 10.58 28.17
CA GLU A 194 -9.97 11.67 27.18
C GLU A 194 -8.97 12.74 27.60
N LYS A 195 -8.95 13.09 28.89
CA LYS A 195 -7.97 14.04 29.46
C LYS A 195 -6.53 13.55 29.35
N GLN A 196 -6.31 12.23 29.42
CA GLN A 196 -4.96 11.64 29.28
C GLN A 196 -4.50 11.75 27.83
N GLY A 197 -5.39 11.45 26.86
CA GLY A 197 -5.11 11.64 25.44
C GLY A 197 -4.85 13.10 25.09
N HIS A 198 -5.70 14.02 25.57
CA HIS A 198 -5.50 15.47 25.35
C HIS A 198 -4.18 15.98 25.92
N ALA A 199 -3.72 15.47 27.07
CA ALA A 199 -2.41 15.84 27.59
C ALA A 199 -1.25 15.40 26.67
N LEU A 200 -1.38 14.23 26.03
CA LEU A 200 -0.41 13.78 25.01
C LEU A 200 -0.52 14.61 23.73
N ARG A 201 -1.74 14.95 23.28
CA ARG A 201 -1.98 15.84 22.14
C ARG A 201 -1.32 17.20 22.34
N ASP A 202 -1.46 17.80 23.52
CA ASP A 202 -0.91 19.12 23.79
C ASP A 202 0.63 19.07 23.80
N ARG A 203 1.22 18.00 24.34
CA ARG A 203 2.68 17.75 24.26
C ARG A 203 3.16 17.47 22.83
N LEU A 204 2.37 16.75 22.03
CA LEU A 204 2.65 16.55 20.60
C LEU A 204 2.69 17.91 19.90
N ALA A 205 1.69 18.76 20.11
CA ALA A 205 1.63 20.10 19.53
C ALA A 205 2.84 20.96 19.92
N GLU A 206 3.23 20.95 21.20
CA GLU A 206 4.42 21.66 21.68
C GLU A 206 5.71 21.15 21.02
N TRP A 207 5.89 19.83 20.94
CA TRP A 207 7.07 19.25 20.30
C TRP A 207 7.08 19.52 18.79
N THR A 208 5.97 19.29 18.09
CA THR A 208 5.89 19.48 16.64
C THR A 208 6.13 20.92 16.23
N ALA A 209 5.73 21.89 17.06
CA ALA A 209 6.04 23.30 16.83
C ALA A 209 7.55 23.59 16.84
N THR A 210 8.36 22.78 17.53
CA THR A 210 9.83 22.93 17.54
C THR A 210 10.52 22.35 16.31
N ILE A 211 9.88 21.41 15.60
CA ILE A 211 10.44 20.73 14.43
C ILE A 211 9.74 21.14 13.12
N GLN A 212 8.80 22.08 13.16
CA GLN A 212 7.98 22.45 12.01
C GLN A 212 8.81 22.89 10.79
N ASP A 213 9.80 23.76 11.01
CA ASP A 213 10.69 24.24 9.93
C ASP A 213 11.60 23.12 9.41
N GLN A 214 12.04 22.21 10.28
CA GLN A 214 12.82 21.03 9.88
C GLN A 214 11.99 20.11 8.99
N ILE A 215 10.70 19.92 9.30
CA ILE A 215 9.79 19.05 8.56
C ILE A 215 9.41 19.66 7.20
N ALA A 216 9.23 20.99 7.14
CA ALA A 216 8.91 21.68 5.89
C ALA A 216 9.98 21.48 4.79
N GLU A 217 11.24 21.31 5.19
CA GLU A 217 12.38 21.10 4.29
C GLU A 217 12.86 19.64 4.27
N ALA A 218 12.18 18.73 4.97
CA ALA A 218 12.62 17.35 5.12
C ALA A 218 12.46 16.55 3.82
N TRP A 219 13.48 15.75 3.51
CA TRP A 219 13.45 14.78 2.42
C TRP A 219 13.97 13.43 2.91
N PRO A 220 13.13 12.64 3.60
CA PRO A 220 13.57 11.41 4.24
C PRO A 220 13.99 10.35 3.21
N GLU A 221 14.97 9.52 3.58
CA GLU A 221 15.37 8.39 2.74
C GLU A 221 14.27 7.32 2.70
N MET A 222 13.72 7.09 1.50
CA MET A 222 12.67 6.11 1.26
C MET A 222 13.22 4.68 1.24
N PRO A 223 12.49 3.67 1.76
CA PRO A 223 12.88 2.27 1.62
C PRO A 223 12.95 1.83 0.15
N GLU A 224 13.82 0.85 -0.14
CA GLU A 224 13.98 0.30 -1.49
C GLU A 224 12.65 -0.19 -2.07
N GLY A 225 12.36 0.21 -3.31
CA GLY A 225 11.13 -0.16 -4.03
C GLY A 225 9.88 0.63 -3.63
N VAL A 226 9.96 1.54 -2.66
CA VAL A 226 8.86 2.45 -2.31
C VAL A 226 8.97 3.71 -3.17
N THR A 227 8.20 3.75 -4.26
CA THR A 227 8.18 4.87 -5.21
C THR A 227 6.77 5.42 -5.39
N ASP A 228 6.66 6.54 -6.11
CA ASP A 228 5.39 7.13 -6.53
C ASP A 228 4.42 7.37 -5.36
N ARG A 229 3.18 6.93 -5.48
CA ARG A 229 2.13 7.22 -4.51
C ARG A 229 2.39 6.62 -3.12
N PRO A 230 2.86 5.37 -2.98
CA PRO A 230 3.36 4.89 -1.69
C PRO A 230 4.41 5.80 -1.05
N ALA A 231 5.32 6.38 -1.83
CA ALA A 231 6.30 7.33 -1.31
C ALA A 231 5.62 8.64 -0.83
N ASP A 232 4.77 9.25 -1.67
CA ASP A 232 3.99 10.45 -1.30
C ASP A 232 3.19 10.25 0.01
N VAL A 233 2.68 9.03 0.25
CA VAL A 233 1.89 8.71 1.46
C VAL A 233 2.80 8.56 2.69
N TRP A 234 3.94 7.89 2.55
CA TRP A 234 4.78 7.56 3.70
C TRP A 234 5.81 8.63 4.06
N GLU A 235 6.18 9.49 3.12
CA GLU A 235 7.16 10.56 3.32
C GLU A 235 6.88 11.42 4.56
N PRO A 236 5.65 11.94 4.81
CA PRO A 236 5.38 12.72 6.01
C PRO A 236 5.65 11.97 7.32
N LEU A 237 5.31 10.69 7.39
CA LEU A 237 5.50 9.87 8.60
C LEU A 237 6.98 9.53 8.80
N LEU A 238 7.72 9.29 7.72
CA LEU A 238 9.16 9.07 7.78
C LEU A 238 9.90 10.35 8.21
N ALA A 239 9.46 11.53 7.75
CA ALA A 239 10.00 12.81 8.20
C ALA A 239 9.79 13.01 9.71
N VAL A 240 8.59 12.71 10.23
CA VAL A 240 8.32 12.75 11.68
C VAL A 240 9.23 11.78 12.44
N ALA A 241 9.40 10.55 11.93
CA ALA A 241 10.24 9.54 12.57
C ALA A 241 11.72 9.94 12.60
N ASP A 242 12.24 10.48 11.50
CA ASP A 242 13.61 10.98 11.38
C ASP A 242 13.86 12.18 12.31
N ALA A 243 12.88 13.09 12.46
CA ALA A 243 12.95 14.21 13.41
C ALA A 243 12.87 13.76 14.88
N ALA A 244 12.09 12.71 15.19
CA ALA A 244 12.01 12.15 16.53
C ALA A 244 13.31 11.45 16.95
N GLY A 245 13.99 10.80 16.00
CA GLY A 245 15.21 10.04 16.26
C GLY A 245 14.97 8.78 17.11
N GLY A 246 16.00 8.35 17.84
CA GLY A 246 15.95 7.09 18.60
C GLY A 246 15.67 5.88 17.68
N PRO A 247 14.78 4.95 18.06
CA PRO A 247 14.45 3.78 17.24
C PRO A 247 13.39 4.07 16.16
N TRP A 248 12.75 5.24 16.17
CA TRP A 248 11.63 5.56 15.28
C TRP A 248 11.99 5.54 13.78
N PRO A 249 13.14 6.07 13.32
CA PRO A 249 13.53 6.04 11.91
C PRO A 249 13.54 4.62 11.30
N GLU A 250 14.09 3.65 12.03
CA GLU A 250 14.17 2.26 11.58
C GLU A 250 12.80 1.58 11.64
N ARG A 251 12.08 1.75 12.75
CA ARG A 251 10.73 1.20 12.95
C ARG A 251 9.74 1.70 11.89
N ALA A 252 9.82 2.98 11.53
CA ALA A 252 8.96 3.61 10.54
C ALA A 252 9.20 3.04 9.13
N ARG A 253 10.46 2.88 8.72
CA ARG A 253 10.83 2.25 7.44
C ARG A 253 10.38 0.79 7.38
N ALA A 254 10.56 0.04 8.46
CA ALA A 254 10.07 -1.33 8.57
C ALA A 254 8.53 -1.39 8.48
N ALA A 255 7.82 -0.46 9.14
CA ALA A 255 6.38 -0.36 9.07
C ALA A 255 5.86 0.01 7.67
N CYS A 256 6.55 0.93 6.99
CA CYS A 256 6.28 1.34 5.61
C CYS A 256 6.27 0.13 4.68
N VAL A 257 7.38 -0.62 4.64
CA VAL A 257 7.52 -1.81 3.77
C VAL A 257 6.47 -2.87 4.11
N ALA A 258 6.28 -3.16 5.41
CA ALA A 258 5.35 -4.21 5.84
C ALA A 258 3.90 -3.89 5.48
N LEU A 259 3.45 -2.65 5.67
CA LEU A 259 2.07 -2.24 5.40
C LEU A 259 1.79 -2.04 3.91
N ILE A 260 2.76 -1.58 3.12
CA ILE A 260 2.64 -1.54 1.65
C ILE A 260 2.50 -2.96 1.11
N LYS A 261 3.35 -3.88 1.56
CA LYS A 261 3.30 -5.29 1.14
C LYS A 261 1.95 -5.92 1.52
N ALA A 262 1.49 -5.71 2.75
CA ALA A 262 0.19 -6.23 3.20
C ALA A 262 -0.99 -5.64 2.40
N ALA A 263 -0.92 -4.37 1.97
CA ALA A 263 -1.93 -3.77 1.10
C ALA A 263 -1.95 -4.42 -0.28
N GLN A 264 -0.79 -4.72 -0.87
CA GLN A 264 -0.68 -5.40 -2.16
C GLN A 264 -1.17 -6.85 -2.12
N GLU A 265 -0.93 -7.57 -1.02
CA GLU A 265 -1.39 -8.96 -0.83
C GLU A 265 -2.89 -9.05 -0.51
N GLY A 266 -3.46 -7.99 0.09
CA GLY A 266 -4.86 -7.93 0.49
C GLY A 266 -5.82 -7.35 -0.55
N ASP A 267 -5.31 -6.77 -1.64
CA ASP A 267 -6.12 -6.49 -2.82
C ASP A 267 -6.37 -7.82 -3.53
N GLU A 268 -7.64 -8.27 -3.55
CA GLU A 268 -8.07 -9.17 -4.62
C GLU A 268 -7.64 -8.50 -5.92
N ALA A 269 -6.69 -9.11 -6.63
CA ALA A 269 -6.19 -8.56 -7.88
C ALA A 269 -7.39 -8.10 -8.71
N SER A 270 -7.38 -6.83 -9.13
CA SER A 270 -8.53 -6.28 -9.86
C SER A 270 -8.93 -7.24 -10.96
N LEU A 271 -10.23 -7.31 -11.28
CA LEU A 271 -10.73 -8.30 -12.24
C LEU A 271 -9.90 -8.31 -13.54
N GLY A 272 -9.38 -7.16 -13.98
CA GLY A 272 -8.46 -7.07 -15.12
C GLY A 272 -7.07 -7.68 -14.86
N VAL A 273 -6.45 -7.48 -13.69
CA VAL A 273 -5.16 -8.10 -13.34
C VAL A 273 -5.30 -9.61 -13.18
N ARG A 274 -6.39 -10.06 -12.56
CA ARG A 274 -6.73 -11.48 -12.48
C ARG A 274 -6.90 -12.08 -13.88
N LEU A 275 -7.62 -11.39 -14.78
CA LEU A 275 -7.74 -11.80 -16.18
C LEU A 275 -6.38 -11.90 -16.87
N LEU A 276 -5.51 -10.89 -16.72
CA LEU A 276 -4.17 -10.92 -17.31
C LEU A 276 -3.35 -12.10 -16.79
N THR A 277 -3.45 -12.41 -15.49
CA THR A 277 -2.75 -13.51 -14.84
C THR A 277 -3.25 -14.86 -15.34
N ASP A 278 -4.57 -15.07 -15.37
CA ASP A 278 -5.17 -16.31 -15.91
C ASP A 278 -4.87 -16.48 -17.41
N LEU A 279 -4.86 -15.38 -18.18
CA LEU A 279 -4.43 -15.41 -19.57
C LEU A 279 -2.97 -15.88 -19.70
N ARG A 280 -2.06 -15.39 -18.86
CA ARG A 280 -0.64 -15.78 -18.89
C ARG A 280 -0.46 -17.25 -18.49
N ASP A 281 -1.04 -17.63 -17.36
CA ASP A 281 -0.68 -18.84 -16.61
C ASP A 281 -1.56 -20.05 -16.95
N GLN A 282 -2.80 -19.83 -17.41
CA GLN A 282 -3.76 -20.92 -17.71
C GLN A 282 -4.10 -21.02 -19.19
N VAL A 283 -4.13 -19.88 -19.90
CA VAL A 283 -4.60 -19.85 -21.30
C VAL A 283 -3.46 -19.91 -22.30
N PHE A 284 -2.49 -19.00 -22.19
CA PHE A 284 -1.39 -18.91 -23.15
C PHE A 284 -0.31 -19.95 -22.82
N CYS A 285 0.11 -20.08 -21.57
CA CYS A 285 1.08 -21.11 -21.13
C CYS A 285 2.33 -21.19 -22.04
N GLY A 286 2.78 -20.04 -22.57
CA GLY A 286 3.90 -19.95 -23.52
C GLY A 286 3.55 -20.02 -25.01
N ALA A 287 2.29 -20.14 -25.40
CA ALA A 287 1.85 -20.03 -26.79
C ALA A 287 1.97 -18.59 -27.31
N ASP A 288 2.22 -18.42 -28.62
CA ASP A 288 2.37 -17.07 -29.20
C ASP A 288 1.04 -16.35 -29.46
N ARG A 289 -0.05 -17.12 -29.61
CA ARG A 289 -1.37 -16.58 -30.00
C ARG A 289 -2.50 -17.55 -29.68
N MET A 290 -3.64 -17.00 -29.27
CA MET A 290 -4.81 -17.78 -28.86
C MET A 290 -6.10 -17.23 -29.50
N PRO A 291 -6.93 -18.07 -30.17
CA PRO A 291 -8.26 -17.66 -30.64
C PRO A 291 -9.17 -17.28 -29.48
N THR A 292 -10.01 -16.24 -29.64
CA THR A 292 -10.93 -15.76 -28.59
C THR A 292 -11.83 -16.87 -28.06
N ALA A 293 -12.30 -17.77 -28.91
CA ALA A 293 -13.14 -18.90 -28.49
C ALA A 293 -12.39 -19.86 -27.55
N ALA A 294 -11.13 -20.19 -27.85
CA ALA A 294 -10.30 -21.05 -27.01
C ALA A 294 -9.94 -20.38 -25.68
N ILE A 295 -9.68 -19.07 -25.70
CA ILE A 295 -9.46 -18.28 -24.47
C ILE A 295 -10.67 -18.41 -23.55
N LEU A 296 -11.88 -18.16 -24.06
CA LEU A 296 -13.10 -18.24 -23.26
C LEU A 296 -13.36 -19.67 -22.76
N GLU A 297 -13.12 -20.68 -23.58
CA GLU A 297 -13.29 -22.08 -23.16
C GLU A 297 -12.42 -22.44 -21.94
N VAL A 298 -11.16 -21.99 -21.92
CA VAL A 298 -10.27 -22.23 -20.78
C VAL A 298 -10.69 -21.41 -19.57
N LEU A 299 -10.91 -20.10 -19.74
CA LEU A 299 -11.28 -19.22 -18.62
C LEU A 299 -12.58 -19.66 -17.93
N LEU A 300 -13.60 -20.06 -18.70
CA LEU A 300 -14.89 -20.51 -18.15
C LEU A 300 -14.82 -21.86 -17.41
N ARG A 301 -13.71 -22.60 -17.51
CA ARG A 301 -13.48 -23.87 -16.81
C ARG A 301 -12.62 -23.72 -15.55
N LEU A 302 -12.16 -22.52 -15.22
CA LEU A 302 -11.40 -22.28 -14.02
C LEU A 302 -12.36 -22.20 -12.82
N ASP A 303 -12.47 -23.29 -12.07
CA ASP A 303 -13.41 -23.43 -10.94
C ASP A 303 -13.22 -22.35 -9.86
N ASP A 304 -11.97 -21.96 -9.60
CA ASP A 304 -11.65 -20.95 -8.60
C ASP A 304 -11.77 -19.51 -9.12
N ALA A 305 -12.11 -19.30 -10.40
CA ALA A 305 -12.14 -18.00 -11.06
C ALA A 305 -13.55 -17.49 -11.41
N PRO A 306 -13.79 -16.17 -11.41
CA PRO A 306 -15.14 -15.62 -11.51
C PRO A 306 -15.70 -15.63 -12.94
N TRP A 307 -14.99 -16.22 -13.91
CA TRP A 307 -15.29 -16.06 -15.34
C TRP A 307 -16.61 -16.69 -15.76
N ALA A 308 -17.00 -17.81 -15.13
CA ALA A 308 -18.27 -18.47 -15.38
C ALA A 308 -19.48 -17.66 -14.84
N ASP A 309 -19.24 -16.87 -13.80
CA ASP A 309 -20.27 -16.22 -12.99
C ASP A 309 -19.99 -14.73 -12.73
N LEU A 310 -19.68 -13.96 -13.79
CA LEU A 310 -19.42 -12.53 -13.66
C LEU A 310 -20.70 -11.73 -13.46
N SER A 311 -20.68 -10.79 -12.51
CA SER A 311 -21.76 -9.82 -12.34
C SER A 311 -21.26 -8.40 -12.57
N ASP A 312 -21.86 -7.70 -13.53
CA ASP A 312 -21.60 -6.27 -13.79
C ASP A 312 -22.40 -5.37 -12.83
N ASP A 313 -23.50 -5.86 -12.22
CA ASP A 313 -24.47 -5.07 -11.43
C ASP A 313 -24.80 -5.66 -10.04
N GLY A 314 -24.12 -6.74 -9.65
CA GLY A 314 -24.32 -7.48 -8.40
C GLY A 314 -25.64 -8.26 -8.31
N GLN A 315 -26.45 -8.25 -9.37
CA GLN A 315 -27.81 -8.81 -9.37
C GLN A 315 -27.96 -9.95 -10.37
N ASN A 316 -27.28 -9.87 -11.52
CA ASN A 316 -27.28 -10.92 -12.53
C ASN A 316 -25.86 -11.44 -12.77
N SER A 317 -25.66 -12.74 -12.55
CA SER A 317 -24.44 -13.44 -12.93
C SER A 317 -24.54 -13.92 -14.38
N LYS A 318 -23.49 -13.68 -15.18
CA LYS A 318 -23.38 -14.07 -16.59
C LYS A 318 -21.95 -14.54 -16.90
N PRO A 319 -21.79 -15.58 -17.74
CA PRO A 319 -20.48 -15.99 -18.21
C PRO A 319 -19.75 -14.88 -18.99
N LEU A 320 -18.42 -14.84 -18.87
CA LEU A 320 -17.57 -13.95 -19.65
C LEU A 320 -17.80 -14.18 -21.15
N THR A 321 -18.09 -13.10 -21.87
CA THR A 321 -18.33 -13.13 -23.33
C THR A 321 -17.13 -12.57 -24.09
N ALA A 322 -17.04 -12.82 -25.40
CA ALA A 322 -16.02 -12.22 -26.25
C ALA A 322 -16.04 -10.68 -26.19
N ARG A 323 -17.23 -10.07 -26.07
CA ARG A 323 -17.40 -8.63 -25.90
C ARG A 323 -16.88 -8.17 -24.53
N GLY A 324 -17.19 -8.92 -23.47
CA GLY A 324 -16.68 -8.66 -22.12
C GLY A 324 -15.16 -8.74 -22.06
N LEU A 325 -14.57 -9.81 -22.62
CA LEU A 325 -13.13 -10.00 -22.72
C LEU A 325 -12.46 -8.84 -23.47
N SER A 326 -13.02 -8.44 -24.63
CA SER A 326 -12.49 -7.29 -25.36
C SER A 326 -12.62 -5.97 -24.60
N LYS A 327 -13.70 -5.76 -23.85
CA LYS A 327 -13.90 -4.57 -23.02
C LYS A 327 -12.87 -4.51 -21.89
N LEU A 328 -12.63 -5.62 -21.20
CA LEU A 328 -11.63 -5.72 -20.13
C LEU A 328 -10.21 -5.49 -20.68
N LEU A 329 -9.82 -6.20 -21.74
CA LEU A 329 -8.47 -6.07 -22.30
C LEU A 329 -8.20 -4.70 -22.93
N SER A 330 -9.22 -4.05 -23.51
CA SER A 330 -9.05 -2.72 -24.11
C SER A 330 -8.75 -1.58 -23.12
N GLN A 331 -8.83 -1.85 -21.81
CA GLN A 331 -8.42 -0.90 -20.77
C GLN A 331 -6.89 -0.83 -20.61
N TYR A 332 -6.18 -1.87 -21.08
CA TYR A 332 -4.73 -1.92 -21.10
C TYR A 332 -4.20 -1.45 -22.45
N VAL A 333 -3.04 -0.80 -22.43
CA VAL A 333 -2.40 -0.22 -23.62
C VAL A 333 -1.09 -0.94 -23.92
N ARG A 334 -0.78 -1.05 -25.21
CA ARG A 334 0.50 -1.54 -25.73
C ARG A 334 1.55 -0.42 -25.72
N PRO A 335 2.85 -0.73 -25.88
CA PRO A 335 3.92 0.29 -25.90
C PRO A 335 3.75 1.41 -26.93
N ASP A 336 3.00 1.17 -28.01
CA ASP A 336 2.64 2.16 -29.03
C ASP A 336 1.43 3.04 -28.63
N ASN A 337 1.01 3.01 -27.36
CA ASN A 337 -0.14 3.71 -26.80
C ASN A 337 -1.49 3.34 -27.46
N THR A 338 -1.61 2.13 -28.01
CA THR A 338 -2.88 1.62 -28.55
C THR A 338 -3.49 0.55 -27.64
N PRO A 339 -4.85 0.47 -27.53
CA PRO A 339 -5.49 -0.54 -26.70
C PRO A 339 -5.23 -1.97 -27.16
N ILE A 340 -5.15 -2.91 -26.22
CA ILE A 340 -5.11 -4.34 -26.54
C ILE A 340 -6.46 -4.76 -27.15
N ARG A 341 -6.43 -5.22 -28.40
CA ARG A 341 -7.63 -5.60 -29.17
C ARG A 341 -7.43 -6.91 -29.91
N PRO A 342 -8.50 -7.67 -30.18
CA PRO A 342 -8.38 -8.94 -30.90
C PRO A 342 -8.00 -8.71 -32.38
N ARG A 343 -6.96 -9.39 -32.82
CA ARG A 343 -6.47 -9.40 -34.20
C ARG A 343 -6.89 -10.69 -34.91
N GLY A 344 -6.82 -10.70 -36.23
CA GLY A 344 -7.03 -11.93 -37.01
C GLY A 344 -5.86 -12.90 -36.78
N ILE A 345 -6.17 -14.16 -36.48
CA ILE A 345 -5.20 -15.24 -36.32
C ILE A 345 -5.44 -16.23 -37.45
N ARG A 346 -4.42 -16.49 -38.28
CA ARG A 346 -4.53 -17.49 -39.33
C ARG A 346 -4.34 -18.90 -38.75
N VAL A 347 -5.41 -19.69 -38.74
CA VAL A 347 -5.43 -21.08 -38.26
C VAL A 347 -6.02 -21.95 -39.36
N GLY A 348 -5.19 -22.76 -40.03
CA GLY A 348 -5.62 -23.57 -41.18
C GLY A 348 -6.22 -22.71 -42.30
N SER A 349 -7.46 -23.02 -42.69
CA SER A 349 -8.23 -22.29 -43.71
C SER A 349 -9.01 -21.08 -43.17
N GLY A 350 -9.08 -20.88 -41.85
CA GLY A 350 -9.84 -19.81 -41.20
C GLY A 350 -8.96 -18.66 -40.70
N THR A 351 -9.58 -17.49 -40.49
CA THR A 351 -8.96 -16.36 -39.80
C THR A 351 -9.80 -15.89 -38.60
N PRO A 352 -9.94 -16.71 -37.55
CA PRO A 352 -10.66 -16.32 -36.34
C PRO A 352 -10.01 -15.09 -35.68
N LYS A 353 -10.81 -14.37 -34.87
CA LYS A 353 -10.30 -13.32 -33.98
C LYS A 353 -9.64 -13.95 -32.74
N GLY A 354 -8.58 -13.32 -32.25
CA GLY A 354 -7.87 -13.72 -31.04
C GLY A 354 -6.81 -12.73 -30.63
N TYR A 355 -5.98 -13.12 -29.67
CA TYR A 355 -4.95 -12.26 -29.09
C TYR A 355 -3.57 -12.89 -29.26
N TYR A 356 -2.55 -12.05 -29.40
CA TYR A 356 -1.15 -12.47 -29.47
C TYR A 356 -0.48 -12.20 -28.12
N ALA A 357 0.41 -13.11 -27.71
CA ALA A 357 1.19 -12.97 -26.49
C ALA A 357 2.03 -11.68 -26.50
N GLU A 358 2.55 -11.29 -27.68
CA GLU A 358 3.31 -10.05 -27.84
C GLU A 358 2.51 -8.81 -27.43
N ASP A 359 1.20 -8.76 -27.74
CA ASP A 359 0.32 -7.63 -27.39
C ASP A 359 0.03 -7.58 -25.88
N LEU A 360 0.15 -8.72 -25.18
CA LEU A 360 -0.12 -8.87 -23.75
C LEU A 360 1.16 -8.82 -22.90
N SER A 361 2.34 -9.00 -23.51
CA SER A 361 3.61 -9.18 -22.82
C SER A 361 4.00 -8.02 -21.88
N ASP A 362 3.83 -6.79 -22.33
CA ASP A 362 4.09 -5.59 -21.52
C ASP A 362 3.10 -5.51 -20.35
N ALA A 363 1.81 -5.78 -20.59
CA ALA A 363 0.80 -5.82 -19.54
C ALA A 363 1.07 -6.94 -18.52
N TRP A 364 1.50 -8.13 -18.96
CA TRP A 364 1.92 -9.21 -18.06
C TRP A 364 3.11 -8.81 -17.20
N THR A 365 4.09 -8.12 -17.78
CA THR A 365 5.30 -7.68 -17.07
C THR A 365 4.97 -6.61 -16.03
N ARG A 366 4.03 -5.71 -16.32
CA ARG A 366 3.66 -4.60 -15.43
C ARG A 366 2.71 -5.00 -14.31
N TYR A 367 1.74 -5.85 -14.62
CA TYR A 367 0.57 -6.03 -13.75
C TYR A 367 0.48 -7.42 -13.13
N CYS A 368 1.07 -8.46 -13.74
CA CYS A 368 0.90 -9.81 -13.22
C CYS A 368 1.99 -10.14 -12.21
N PRO A 369 1.64 -10.70 -11.03
CA PRO A 369 2.62 -11.15 -10.06
C PRO A 369 3.52 -12.23 -10.66
N LEU A 370 4.76 -12.35 -10.17
CA LEU A 370 5.66 -13.43 -10.60
C LEU A 370 5.04 -14.79 -10.29
N PRO A 371 5.12 -15.78 -11.20
CA PRO A 371 4.59 -17.11 -10.94
C PRO A 371 5.20 -17.70 -9.65
N PRO A 372 4.40 -18.34 -8.78
CA PRO A 372 4.91 -19.01 -7.59
C PRO A 372 5.89 -20.11 -8.02
N GLY A 373 7.18 -19.86 -7.83
CA GLY A 373 8.28 -20.70 -8.33
C GLY A 373 9.50 -19.92 -8.82
N LYS A 374 9.34 -18.62 -9.14
CA LYS A 374 10.44 -17.68 -9.39
C LYS A 374 10.56 -16.64 -8.28
N SER A 375 10.54 -17.10 -7.03
CA SER A 375 11.00 -16.26 -5.93
C SER A 375 12.51 -16.00 -6.13
N ALA A 376 12.95 -14.77 -5.86
CA ALA A 376 14.30 -14.28 -6.11
C ALA A 376 15.35 -14.91 -5.17
N THR A 377 15.51 -16.23 -5.22
CA THR A 377 16.53 -16.98 -4.45
C THR A 377 17.51 -17.74 -5.34
N ALA A 378 17.48 -17.53 -6.66
CA ALA A 378 18.42 -18.15 -7.60
C ALA A 378 19.39 -17.13 -8.20
N ALA A 379 20.11 -16.39 -7.35
CA ALA A 379 21.25 -15.58 -7.77
C ALA A 379 22.35 -15.56 -6.69
N THR A 380 22.61 -16.70 -6.02
CA THR A 380 23.83 -16.87 -5.22
C THR A 380 24.15 -18.36 -5.02
N ALA A 381 24.41 -19.09 -6.10
CA ALA A 381 25.09 -20.38 -6.03
C ALA A 381 25.74 -20.71 -7.38
N ALA A 382 26.84 -20.04 -7.69
CA ALA A 382 27.78 -20.48 -8.71
C ALA A 382 29.19 -20.33 -8.13
N THR A 383 29.56 -21.26 -7.27
CA THR A 383 30.96 -21.60 -7.02
C THR A 383 31.08 -23.11 -7.23
N PRO A 384 31.84 -23.59 -8.22
CA PRO A 384 32.00 -25.03 -8.42
C PRO A 384 32.94 -25.56 -7.35
N GLN A 385 32.39 -26.33 -6.41
CA GLN A 385 33.16 -27.08 -5.42
C GLN A 385 33.53 -28.43 -6.03
N VAL A 386 34.76 -28.55 -6.53
CA VAL A 386 35.34 -29.81 -7.01
C VAL A 386 35.55 -30.74 -5.81
N SER A 387 34.78 -31.82 -5.77
CA SER A 387 34.95 -32.92 -4.81
C SER A 387 35.89 -33.96 -5.42
N GLY A 388 37.14 -34.00 -4.97
CA GLY A 388 38.06 -35.09 -5.25
C GLY A 388 37.73 -36.28 -4.36
N GLY A 389 37.25 -37.38 -4.96
CA GLY A 389 37.10 -38.66 -4.27
C GLY A 389 38.42 -39.39 -4.19
N GLU A 390 38.96 -39.55 -2.98
CA GLU A 390 40.05 -40.48 -2.68
C GLU A 390 39.55 -41.92 -2.75
N THR A 391 40.29 -42.77 -3.47
CA THR A 391 40.07 -44.22 -3.55
C THR A 391 41.19 -44.90 -2.77
N VAL A 392 40.83 -45.68 -1.75
CA VAL A 392 41.78 -46.40 -0.88
C VAL A 392 41.99 -47.82 -1.39
N ALA A 393 43.23 -48.19 -1.74
CA ALA A 393 43.79 -49.53 -1.54
C ALA A 393 45.30 -49.56 -1.87
N GLU A 394 46.13 -49.69 -0.84
CA GLU A 394 47.46 -50.33 -0.84
C GLU A 394 47.32 -51.74 -0.19
N PRO A 395 48.29 -52.69 -0.22
CA PRO A 395 49.76 -52.59 -0.42
C PRO A 395 50.32 -53.82 -1.25
N PRO A 396 51.56 -54.38 -1.10
CA PRO A 396 52.82 -53.90 -0.50
C PRO A 396 54.13 -54.13 -1.33
N SER A 397 55.17 -53.40 -0.89
CA SER A 397 56.58 -53.81 -0.66
C SER A 397 57.61 -54.06 -1.79
N GLU A 398 58.78 -53.45 -1.54
CA GLU A 398 60.17 -53.90 -1.75
C GLU A 398 61.07 -53.25 -2.83
N ASN A 399 62.06 -52.52 -2.31
CA ASN A 399 63.50 -52.62 -2.57
C ASN A 399 64.20 -51.97 -3.80
N ARG A 400 65.30 -51.28 -3.41
CA ARG A 400 66.63 -51.10 -4.06
C ARG A 400 66.93 -49.85 -4.92
N HIS A 401 67.97 -49.14 -4.43
CA HIS A 401 69.18 -48.60 -5.10
C HIS A 401 69.05 -47.76 -6.40
N VAL A 402 69.90 -46.80 -6.79
CA VAL A 402 71.09 -46.03 -6.34
C VAL A 402 71.44 -45.14 -7.57
N SER A 403 71.91 -43.89 -7.33
CA SER A 403 72.74 -43.04 -8.25
C SER A 403 72.15 -42.59 -9.61
N ALA A 404 72.62 -41.54 -10.28
CA ALA A 404 73.44 -40.35 -10.00
C ALA A 404 73.36 -39.43 -11.26
N GLU A 405 73.98 -38.26 -11.12
CA GLU A 405 74.46 -37.33 -12.15
C GLU A 405 73.55 -36.16 -12.58
N THR A 406 73.86 -34.95 -12.09
CA THR A 406 74.71 -33.89 -12.70
C THR A 406 74.09 -33.31 -13.97
N ASP A 407 73.70 -32.03 -14.00
CA ASP A 407 74.63 -30.96 -14.34
C ASP A 407 74.02 -29.56 -14.19
N THR A 408 74.92 -28.61 -14.04
CA THR A 408 74.77 -27.24 -13.55
C THR A 408 74.63 -26.26 -14.72
N ARG A 409 73.77 -25.24 -14.63
CA ARG A 409 74.17 -23.82 -14.86
C ARG A 409 73.04 -22.81 -14.61
N GLN A 410 73.35 -21.89 -13.69
CA GLN A 410 72.76 -20.55 -13.64
C GLN A 410 73.45 -19.64 -14.67
N LEU A 411 72.71 -18.67 -15.22
CA LEU A 411 73.22 -17.33 -15.53
C LEU A 411 72.09 -16.30 -15.70
N ARG A 412 71.85 -15.59 -14.60
CA ARG A 412 71.65 -14.14 -14.42
C ARG A 412 71.31 -13.22 -15.63
N ILE A 413 70.23 -12.44 -15.40
CA ILE A 413 70.15 -10.95 -15.31
C ILE A 413 69.75 -10.11 -16.56
N ALA A 414 68.77 -9.25 -16.28
CA ALA A 414 68.45 -7.89 -16.75
C ALA A 414 67.71 -7.69 -18.07
N GLY A 415 66.66 -6.86 -17.95
CA GLY A 415 65.84 -6.30 -19.02
C GLY A 415 64.44 -6.06 -18.50
#